data_AF-A0A5E4QFT1-F1
#
_entry.id   AF-A0A5E4QFT1-F1
#
_cell.length_a   1.000
_cell.length_b   1.000
_cell.length_c   1.000
_cell.angle_alpha   90.00
_cell.angle_beta   90.00
_cell.angle_gamma   90.00
#
_symmetry.space_group_name_H-M   'P 1'
#
loop_
_entity.id
_entity.type
_entity.pdbx_description
1 polymer ?
#
loop_
_entity_poly.entity_id
_entity_poly.type
_entity_poly.pdbx_seq_one_letter_code
_entity_poly.pdbx_strand_id
1 'polypeptide(L)'
;MTIQRLPLQQCAELLEPMIRFYIYFAYRLSARPVHEFDPVLNKTYLLECMKWYLSCEDRISATEENMSVNDLADCFKMMELNSKNLDCRVLIESLYIMCNLDNIQPIFRYLRLPLHIKRTPLLKLAYEVAIANLKGNFIRVCRLAQSLCPLNKCAFYLYLPSLQRCSLHKLSTAYNSKQLSVPTAAVQHWLLFTDSTEVEMCCKHYGLAVDQGVRFNKTMFKEDVEMYKPQLNNLKLPEFEEMLTYTSDIKINC
;
A
#
# COMPACT_ATOMS: atom_id res chain seq x y z
N MET A 1 -16.98 -15.45 13.39
CA MET A 1 -16.75 -16.18 12.12
C MET A 1 -16.41 -17.65 12.33
N THR A 2 -15.28 -18.02 12.95
CA THR A 2 -14.86 -19.44 13.10
C THR A 2 -15.76 -20.24 14.03
N ILE A 3 -16.11 -19.69 15.20
CA ILE A 3 -16.97 -20.37 16.19
C ILE A 3 -18.37 -20.61 15.61
N GLN A 4 -18.95 -19.58 15.00
CA GLN A 4 -20.28 -19.62 14.39
C GLN A 4 -20.29 -20.35 13.03
N ARG A 5 -19.13 -20.74 12.49
CA ARG A 5 -18.97 -21.38 11.17
C ARG A 5 -19.75 -20.68 10.06
N LEU A 6 -19.60 -19.35 9.99
CA LEU A 6 -20.33 -18.54 9.01
C LEU A 6 -19.98 -18.98 7.56
N PRO A 7 -20.93 -18.89 6.62
CA PRO A 7 -20.67 -19.08 5.19
C PRO A 7 -19.54 -18.18 4.67
N LEU A 8 -18.89 -18.58 3.57
CA LEU A 8 -17.74 -17.86 2.99
C LEU A 8 -18.08 -16.43 2.61
N GLN A 9 -19.24 -16.22 2.01
CA GLN A 9 -19.74 -14.91 1.59
C GLN A 9 -19.90 -13.97 2.79
N GLN A 10 -20.55 -14.44 3.86
CA GLN A 10 -20.71 -13.65 5.09
C GLN A 10 -19.37 -13.37 5.79
N CYS A 11 -18.41 -14.29 5.70
CA CYS A 11 -17.06 -14.03 6.17
C CYS A 11 -16.41 -12.89 5.36
N ALA A 12 -16.46 -12.95 4.03
CA ALA A 12 -15.89 -11.93 3.15
C ALA A 12 -16.53 -10.55 3.39
N GLU A 13 -17.85 -10.47 3.49
CA GLU A 13 -18.62 -9.24 3.75
C GLU A 13 -18.23 -8.53 5.05
N LEU A 14 -17.84 -9.29 6.08
CA LEU A 14 -17.40 -8.75 7.36
C LEU A 14 -15.89 -8.45 7.38
N LEU A 15 -15.07 -9.26 6.71
CA LEU A 15 -13.62 -9.08 6.67
C LEU A 15 -13.21 -7.84 5.87
N GLU A 16 -13.94 -7.54 4.79
CA GLU A 16 -13.67 -6.39 3.93
C GLU A 16 -13.63 -5.05 4.68
N PRO A 17 -14.67 -4.66 5.46
CA PRO A 17 -14.64 -3.41 6.23
C PRO A 17 -13.63 -3.45 7.38
N MET A 18 -13.33 -4.63 7.94
CA MET A 18 -12.25 -4.78 8.94
C MET A 18 -10.89 -4.45 8.34
N ILE A 19 -10.61 -4.90 7.11
CA ILE A 19 -9.36 -4.58 6.41
C ILE A 19 -9.26 -3.07 6.16
N ARG A 20 -10.34 -2.43 5.70
CA ARG A 20 -10.37 -0.96 5.52
C ARG A 20 -10.08 -0.23 6.83
N PHE A 21 -10.73 -0.65 7.91
CA PHE A 21 -10.52 -0.12 9.26
C PHE A 21 -9.05 -0.19 9.66
N TYR A 22 -8.43 -1.36 9.58
CA TYR A 22 -7.06 -1.56 10.02
C TYR A 22 -6.07 -0.68 9.24
N ILE A 23 -6.19 -0.59 7.91
CA ILE A 23 -5.31 0.24 7.07
C ILE A 23 -5.49 1.73 7.36
N TYR A 24 -6.75 2.17 7.47
CA TYR A 24 -7.05 3.57 7.71
C TYR A 24 -6.46 4.04 9.05
N PHE A 25 -6.73 3.30 10.13
CA PHE A 25 -6.24 3.65 11.45
C PHE A 25 -4.74 3.39 11.61
N ALA A 26 -4.17 2.42 10.89
CA ALA A 26 -2.72 2.27 10.83
C ALA A 26 -2.04 3.54 10.31
N TYR A 27 -2.58 4.14 9.24
CA TYR A 27 -2.06 5.42 8.76
C TYR A 27 -2.36 6.57 9.74
N ARG A 28 -3.63 6.77 10.12
CA ARG A 28 -4.07 7.91 10.93
C ARG A 28 -3.42 7.98 12.31
N LEU A 29 -3.10 6.82 12.90
CA LEU A 29 -2.53 6.72 14.24
C LEU A 29 -1.05 6.36 14.23
N SER A 30 -0.40 6.25 13.07
CA SER A 30 1.02 5.87 12.93
C SER A 30 1.99 6.75 13.72
N ALA A 31 1.66 8.03 13.90
CA ALA A 31 2.46 8.99 14.66
C ALA A 31 2.16 8.98 16.17
N ARG A 32 1.16 8.22 16.61
CA ARG A 32 0.78 8.15 18.03
C ARG A 32 1.75 7.26 18.81
N PRO A 33 1.92 7.51 20.13
CA PRO A 33 2.70 6.62 20.99
C PRO A 33 2.14 5.19 21.00
N VAL A 34 3.01 4.20 21.24
CA VAL A 34 2.64 2.77 21.24
C VAL A 34 1.54 2.43 22.25
N HIS A 35 1.46 3.14 23.38
CA HIS A 35 0.42 2.93 24.38
C HIS A 35 -0.98 3.43 23.94
N GLU A 36 -1.06 4.28 22.93
CA GLU A 36 -2.32 4.70 22.30
C GLU A 36 -2.66 3.84 21.06
N PHE A 37 -1.64 3.39 20.34
CA PHE A 37 -1.79 2.57 19.13
C PHE A 37 -0.63 1.59 18.97
N ASP A 38 -0.93 0.29 18.94
CA ASP A 38 0.05 -0.76 18.67
C ASP A 38 0.09 -1.08 17.16
N PRO A 39 1.10 -0.58 16.41
CA PRO A 39 1.21 -0.82 14.97
C PRO A 39 1.53 -2.28 14.64
N VAL A 40 2.17 -3.02 15.55
CA VAL A 40 2.55 -4.42 15.33
C VAL A 40 1.31 -5.30 15.43
N LEU A 41 0.51 -5.10 16.48
CA LEU A 41 -0.75 -5.82 16.66
C LEU A 41 -1.74 -5.50 15.54
N ASN A 42 -1.90 -4.22 15.18
CA ASN A 42 -2.74 -3.80 14.06
C ASN A 42 -2.31 -4.48 12.75
N LYS A 43 -1.01 -4.45 12.40
CA LYS A 43 -0.49 -5.10 11.20
C LYS A 43 -0.71 -6.61 11.21
N THR A 44 -0.60 -7.24 12.37
CA THR A 44 -0.84 -8.68 12.52
C THR A 44 -2.29 -9.03 12.16
N TYR A 45 -3.27 -8.37 12.79
CA TYR A 45 -4.68 -8.62 12.51
C TYR A 45 -5.11 -8.21 11.11
N LEU A 46 -4.53 -7.13 10.56
CA LEU A 46 -4.72 -6.75 9.17
C LEU A 46 -4.35 -7.89 8.21
N LEU A 47 -3.15 -8.46 8.36
CA LEU A 47 -2.67 -9.51 7.48
C LEU A 47 -3.45 -10.82 7.66
N GLU A 48 -3.91 -11.13 8.87
CA GLU A 48 -4.81 -12.27 9.12
C GLU A 48 -6.16 -12.09 8.42
N CYS A 49 -6.77 -10.91 8.55
CA CYS A 49 -8.03 -10.59 7.89
C CYS A 49 -7.89 -10.67 6.36
N MET A 50 -6.81 -10.10 5.81
CA MET A 50 -6.51 -10.18 4.37
C MET A 50 -6.35 -11.63 3.90
N LYS A 51 -5.53 -12.43 4.58
CA LYS A 51 -5.31 -13.84 4.20
C LYS A 51 -6.62 -14.62 4.21
N TRP A 52 -7.47 -14.39 5.22
CA TRP A 52 -8.76 -15.05 5.30
C TRP A 52 -9.69 -14.59 4.17
N TYR A 53 -9.82 -13.29 3.94
CA TYR A 53 -10.65 -12.74 2.87
C TYR A 53 -10.26 -13.32 1.51
N LEU A 54 -8.97 -13.29 1.18
CA LEU A 54 -8.44 -13.83 -0.07
C LEU A 54 -8.69 -15.34 -0.20
N SER A 55 -8.61 -16.09 0.90
CA SER A 55 -8.96 -17.51 0.91
C SER A 55 -10.46 -17.76 0.72
N CYS A 56 -11.33 -16.88 1.22
CA CYS A 56 -12.78 -16.96 0.96
C CYS A 56 -13.04 -16.74 -0.53
N GLU A 57 -12.49 -15.67 -1.11
CA GLU A 57 -12.66 -15.33 -2.53
C GLU A 57 -12.19 -16.45 -3.46
N ASP A 58 -11.02 -17.04 -3.19
CA ASP A 58 -10.50 -18.15 -4.00
C ASP A 58 -11.44 -19.37 -3.97
N ARG A 59 -12.06 -19.66 -2.82
CA ARG A 59 -12.99 -20.78 -2.65
C ARG A 59 -14.37 -20.50 -3.25
N ILE A 60 -14.84 -19.26 -3.16
CA ILE A 60 -16.10 -18.80 -3.77
C ILE A 60 -15.99 -18.95 -5.29
N SER A 61 -14.93 -18.42 -5.91
CA SER A 61 -14.72 -18.55 -7.35
C SER A 61 -14.63 -20.00 -7.82
N ALA A 62 -13.94 -20.86 -7.08
CA ALA A 62 -13.88 -22.29 -7.41
C ALA A 62 -15.25 -23.00 -7.33
N THR A 63 -16.19 -22.48 -6.52
CA THR A 63 -17.55 -23.04 -6.40
C THR A 63 -18.43 -22.56 -7.56
N GLU A 64 -18.31 -21.28 -7.94
CA GLU A 64 -19.09 -20.66 -9.03
C GLU A 64 -18.75 -21.26 -10.40
N GLU A 65 -17.49 -21.61 -10.67
CA GLU A 65 -17.08 -22.29 -11.91
C GLU A 65 -17.78 -23.64 -12.13
N ASN A 66 -18.36 -24.24 -11.08
CA ASN A 66 -19.01 -25.54 -11.11
C ASN A 66 -20.55 -25.49 -11.14
N MET A 67 -21.18 -24.31 -11.07
CA MET A 67 -22.64 -24.18 -11.08
C MET A 67 -23.20 -23.87 -12.48
N SER A 68 -24.25 -24.59 -12.91
CA SER A 68 -25.01 -24.24 -14.12
C SER A 68 -26.11 -23.24 -13.78
N VAL A 69 -26.08 -22.07 -14.41
CA VAL A 69 -27.06 -21.00 -14.14
C VAL A 69 -28.31 -21.22 -14.99
N ASN A 70 -29.43 -21.57 -14.35
CA ASN A 70 -30.66 -21.95 -15.06
C ASN A 70 -31.75 -20.85 -15.08
N ASP A 71 -31.60 -19.73 -14.35
CA ASP A 71 -32.63 -18.68 -14.26
C ASP A 71 -32.09 -17.27 -14.57
N LEU A 72 -32.80 -16.53 -15.41
CA LEU A 72 -32.41 -15.22 -15.94
C LEU A 72 -32.53 -14.09 -14.89
N ALA A 73 -33.49 -14.19 -13.96
CA ALA A 73 -33.65 -13.22 -12.88
C ALA A 73 -32.50 -13.34 -11.85
N ASP A 74 -32.09 -14.58 -11.56
CA ASP A 74 -30.92 -14.86 -10.74
C ASP A 74 -29.63 -14.37 -11.43
N CYS A 75 -29.53 -14.47 -12.77
CA CYS A 75 -28.41 -13.91 -13.53
C CYS A 75 -28.24 -12.38 -13.32
N PHE A 76 -29.32 -11.59 -13.35
CA PHE A 76 -29.22 -10.13 -13.17
C PHE A 76 -28.80 -9.74 -11.75
N LYS A 77 -29.40 -10.36 -10.73
CA LYS A 77 -29.04 -10.10 -9.32
C LYS A 77 -27.62 -10.60 -9.00
N MET A 78 -27.21 -11.73 -9.56
CA MET A 78 -25.83 -12.21 -9.52
C MET A 78 -24.89 -11.21 -10.18
N MET A 79 -25.25 -10.60 -11.31
CA MET A 79 -24.37 -9.64 -12.00
C MET A 79 -24.08 -8.38 -11.17
N GLU A 80 -25.08 -7.79 -10.50
CA GLU A 80 -24.88 -6.63 -9.61
C GLU A 80 -24.06 -6.99 -8.36
N LEU A 81 -24.39 -8.12 -7.72
CA LEU A 81 -23.63 -8.62 -6.56
C LEU A 81 -22.18 -8.96 -6.96
N ASN A 82 -21.99 -9.56 -8.13
CA ASN A 82 -20.67 -9.88 -8.68
C ASN A 82 -19.88 -8.62 -9.00
N SER A 83 -20.53 -7.53 -9.42
CA SER A 83 -19.84 -6.25 -9.63
C SER A 83 -19.31 -5.68 -8.31
N LYS A 84 -20.13 -5.60 -7.27
CA LYS A 84 -19.68 -5.10 -5.95
C LYS A 84 -18.62 -6.01 -5.33
N ASN A 85 -18.82 -7.33 -5.40
CA ASN A 85 -17.86 -8.31 -4.88
C ASN A 85 -16.54 -8.24 -5.65
N LEU A 86 -16.58 -8.01 -6.96
CA LEU A 86 -15.39 -7.81 -7.78
C LEU A 86 -14.64 -6.55 -7.35
N ASP A 87 -15.32 -5.43 -7.13
CA ASP A 87 -14.69 -4.17 -6.68
C ASP A 87 -14.01 -4.35 -5.31
N CYS A 88 -14.70 -4.98 -4.36
CA CYS A 88 -14.14 -5.34 -3.06
C CYS A 88 -12.90 -6.24 -3.22
N ARG A 89 -13.00 -7.31 -4.02
CA ARG A 89 -11.88 -8.23 -4.25
C ARG A 89 -10.69 -7.50 -4.85
N VAL A 90 -10.92 -6.71 -5.90
CA VAL A 90 -9.88 -5.92 -6.59
C VAL A 90 -9.20 -4.95 -5.63
N LEU A 91 -9.96 -4.28 -4.76
CA LEU A 91 -9.43 -3.43 -3.72
C LEU A 91 -8.55 -4.22 -2.74
N ILE A 92 -9.05 -5.32 -2.16
CA ILE A 92 -8.30 -6.09 -1.16
C ILE A 92 -7.04 -6.72 -1.76
N GLU A 93 -7.10 -7.26 -2.99
CA GLU A 93 -5.91 -7.75 -3.71
C GLU A 93 -4.86 -6.66 -3.88
N SER A 94 -5.28 -5.44 -4.21
CA SER A 94 -4.36 -4.31 -4.37
C SER A 94 -3.75 -3.86 -3.05
N LEU A 95 -4.53 -3.86 -1.96
CA LEU A 95 -4.06 -3.52 -0.62
C LEU A 95 -3.10 -4.59 -0.11
N TYR A 96 -3.37 -5.86 -0.40
CA TYR A 96 -2.44 -6.94 -0.09
C TYR A 96 -1.08 -6.75 -0.76
N ILE A 97 -1.04 -6.28 -2.02
CA ILE A 97 0.21 -5.88 -2.68
C ILE A 97 0.86 -4.71 -1.94
N MET A 98 0.12 -3.63 -1.65
CA MET A 98 0.68 -2.42 -1.01
C MET A 98 1.24 -2.69 0.40
N CYS A 99 0.57 -3.52 1.20
CA CYS A 99 0.99 -3.87 2.56
C CYS A 99 2.24 -4.78 2.60
N ASN A 100 2.63 -5.34 1.45
CA ASN A 100 3.69 -6.36 1.35
C ASN A 100 4.65 -6.05 0.18
N LEU A 101 4.97 -4.77 -0.06
CA LEU A 101 5.81 -4.33 -1.19
C LEU A 101 7.24 -4.85 -1.15
N ASP A 102 7.73 -5.24 0.02
CA ASP A 102 9.01 -5.89 0.28
C ASP A 102 8.98 -7.42 0.07
N ASN A 103 7.81 -7.98 -0.27
CA ASN A 103 7.60 -9.41 -0.45
C ASN A 103 7.20 -9.76 -1.90
N ILE A 104 7.70 -10.88 -2.41
CA ILE A 104 7.38 -11.36 -3.76
C ILE A 104 6.04 -12.14 -3.82
N GLN A 105 5.51 -12.60 -2.69
CA GLN A 105 4.29 -13.41 -2.64
C GLN A 105 3.06 -12.73 -3.25
N PRO A 106 2.77 -11.43 -2.99
CA PRO A 106 1.66 -10.74 -3.65
C PRO A 106 1.81 -10.67 -5.18
N ILE A 107 3.04 -10.56 -5.69
CA ILE A 107 3.31 -10.58 -7.14
C ILE A 107 2.95 -11.96 -7.72
N PHE A 108 3.36 -13.05 -7.09
CA PHE A 108 2.99 -14.40 -7.54
C PHE A 108 1.48 -14.64 -7.47
N ARG A 109 0.81 -14.15 -6.42
CA ARG A 109 -0.65 -14.20 -6.33
C ARG A 109 -1.30 -13.45 -7.49
N TYR A 110 -0.90 -12.21 -7.73
CA TYR A 110 -1.40 -11.42 -8.85
C TYR A 110 -1.29 -12.17 -10.18
N LEU A 111 -0.15 -12.83 -10.46
CA LEU A 111 0.04 -13.55 -11.72
C LEU A 111 -0.95 -14.71 -11.91
N ARG A 112 -1.37 -15.35 -10.82
CA ARG A 112 -2.32 -16.48 -10.79
C ARG A 112 -3.78 -16.06 -10.93
N LEU A 113 -4.11 -14.78 -10.72
CA LEU A 113 -5.49 -14.32 -10.81
C LEU A 113 -6.06 -14.44 -12.24
N PRO A 114 -7.40 -14.60 -12.37
CA PRO A 114 -8.09 -14.50 -13.65
C PRO A 114 -7.82 -13.19 -14.40
N LEU A 115 -7.81 -13.24 -15.72
CA LEU A 115 -7.45 -12.10 -16.57
C LEU A 115 -8.36 -10.88 -16.39
N HIS A 116 -9.66 -11.11 -16.15
CA HIS A 116 -10.64 -10.04 -15.96
C HIS A 116 -10.36 -9.25 -14.66
N ILE A 117 -9.88 -9.90 -13.60
CA ILE A 117 -9.48 -9.25 -12.34
C ILE A 117 -8.17 -8.48 -12.53
N LYS A 118 -7.15 -9.12 -13.13
CA LYS A 118 -5.81 -8.52 -13.34
C LYS A 118 -5.83 -7.25 -14.20
N ARG A 119 -6.78 -7.16 -15.13
CA ARG A 119 -6.91 -6.04 -16.06
C ARG A 119 -7.58 -4.81 -15.46
N THR A 120 -8.17 -4.93 -14.27
CA THR A 120 -8.75 -3.77 -13.59
C THR A 120 -7.68 -2.70 -13.34
N PRO A 121 -7.97 -1.41 -13.60
CA PRO A 121 -6.97 -0.35 -13.51
C PRO A 121 -6.31 -0.25 -12.13
N LEU A 122 -7.11 -0.42 -11.06
CA LEU A 122 -6.65 -0.31 -9.68
C LEU A 122 -5.64 -1.40 -9.33
N LEU A 123 -5.94 -2.67 -9.65
CA LEU A 123 -5.04 -3.79 -9.34
C LEU A 123 -3.80 -3.77 -10.25
N LYS A 124 -3.97 -3.43 -11.53
CA LYS A 124 -2.83 -3.27 -12.45
C LYS A 124 -1.86 -2.19 -11.96
N LEU A 125 -2.38 -1.05 -11.48
CA LEU A 125 -1.56 0.02 -10.90
C LEU A 125 -0.76 -0.47 -9.69
N ALA A 126 -1.41 -1.18 -8.76
CA ALA A 126 -0.74 -1.76 -7.59
C ALA A 126 0.37 -2.75 -7.99
N TYR A 127 0.12 -3.59 -8.99
CA TYR A 127 1.13 -4.48 -9.54
C TYR A 127 2.32 -3.73 -10.17
N GLU A 128 2.07 -2.66 -10.94
CA GLU A 128 3.13 -1.84 -11.52
C GLU A 128 4.01 -1.19 -10.45
N VAL A 129 3.40 -0.74 -9.33
CA VAL A 129 4.13 -0.23 -8.16
C VAL A 129 5.05 -1.32 -7.59
N ALA A 130 4.52 -2.53 -7.38
CA ALA A 130 5.31 -3.64 -6.83
C ALA A 130 6.47 -4.04 -7.74
N ILE A 131 6.25 -4.11 -9.07
CA ILE A 131 7.32 -4.39 -10.04
C ILE A 131 8.37 -3.28 -10.04
N ALA A 132 7.98 -2.01 -9.95
CA ALA A 132 8.93 -0.91 -9.85
C ALA A 132 9.76 -0.98 -8.57
N ASN A 133 9.14 -1.35 -7.44
CA ASN A 133 9.82 -1.55 -6.16
C ASN A 133 10.81 -2.72 -6.23
N LEU A 134 10.38 -3.86 -6.78
CA LEU A 134 11.23 -5.05 -6.99
C LEU A 134 12.48 -4.73 -7.83
N LYS A 135 12.33 -3.89 -8.86
CA LYS A 135 13.45 -3.43 -9.70
C LYS A 135 14.31 -2.34 -9.03
N GLY A 136 13.94 -1.87 -7.84
CA GLY A 136 14.62 -0.77 -7.15
C GLY A 136 14.43 0.60 -7.82
N ASN A 137 13.44 0.76 -8.70
CA ASN A 137 13.15 2.02 -9.36
C ASN A 137 12.20 2.87 -8.50
N PHE A 138 12.76 3.42 -7.42
CA PHE A 138 11.97 4.14 -6.41
C PHE A 138 11.35 5.43 -6.93
N ILE A 139 11.97 6.11 -7.89
CA ILE A 139 11.38 7.29 -8.57
C ILE A 139 10.09 6.87 -9.29
N ARG A 140 10.10 5.73 -9.99
CA ARG A 140 8.89 5.19 -10.64
C ARG A 140 7.83 4.78 -9.61
N VAL A 141 8.23 4.19 -8.49
CA VAL A 141 7.32 3.85 -7.39
C VAL A 141 6.60 5.12 -6.90
N CYS A 142 7.35 6.16 -6.54
CA CYS A 142 6.80 7.43 -6.08
C CYS A 142 5.89 8.10 -7.12
N ARG A 143 6.28 8.07 -8.40
CA ARG A 143 5.45 8.60 -9.49
C ARG A 143 4.13 7.85 -9.64
N LEU A 144 4.16 6.52 -9.53
CA LEU A 144 2.96 5.68 -9.57
C LEU A 144 2.05 5.88 -8.37
N ALA A 145 2.66 6.00 -7.18
CA ALA A 145 1.94 6.10 -5.92
C ALA A 145 1.02 7.32 -5.85
N GLN A 146 1.32 8.39 -6.60
CA GLN A 146 0.47 9.58 -6.70
C GLN A 146 -0.92 9.28 -7.28
N SER A 147 -1.04 8.26 -8.15
CA SER A 147 -2.29 7.85 -8.79
C SER A 147 -3.07 6.78 -8.02
N LEU A 148 -2.57 6.33 -6.86
CA LEU A 148 -3.26 5.34 -6.03
C LEU A 148 -4.55 5.92 -5.44
N CYS A 149 -5.54 5.05 -5.23
CA CYS A 149 -6.73 5.41 -4.46
C CYS A 149 -6.36 5.71 -2.99
N PRO A 150 -7.22 6.40 -2.23
CA PRO A 150 -6.88 6.84 -0.87
C PRO A 150 -6.45 5.71 0.08
N LEU A 151 -7.12 4.56 0.11
CA LEU A 151 -6.70 3.44 0.97
C LEU A 151 -5.36 2.84 0.54
N ASN A 152 -5.09 2.72 -0.76
CA ASN A 152 -3.79 2.29 -1.25
C ASN A 152 -2.70 3.32 -0.92
N LYS A 153 -3.03 4.62 -0.92
CA LYS A 153 -2.12 5.67 -0.41
C LYS A 153 -1.84 5.45 1.07
N CYS A 154 -2.85 5.21 1.93
CA CYS A 154 -2.62 4.89 3.34
C CYS A 154 -1.62 3.73 3.50
N ALA A 155 -1.85 2.61 2.81
CA ALA A 155 -0.95 1.46 2.85
C ALA A 155 0.47 1.78 2.32
N PHE A 156 0.57 2.53 1.22
CA PHE A 156 1.86 2.93 0.66
C PHE A 156 2.66 3.84 1.60
N TYR A 157 2.01 4.81 2.25
CA TYR A 157 2.68 5.74 3.15
C TYR A 157 3.19 5.08 4.44
N LEU A 158 2.61 3.93 4.84
CA LEU A 158 3.18 3.10 5.91
C LEU A 158 4.50 2.44 5.49
N TYR A 159 4.70 2.19 4.19
CA TYR A 159 5.94 1.66 3.62
C TYR A 159 6.95 2.74 3.20
N LEU A 160 6.48 3.97 2.94
CA LEU A 160 7.29 5.08 2.43
C LEU A 160 8.58 5.35 3.22
N PRO A 161 8.63 5.31 4.57
CA PRO A 161 9.87 5.52 5.31
C PRO A 161 10.96 4.48 4.99
N SER A 162 10.55 3.22 4.79
CA SER A 162 11.46 2.13 4.38
C SER A 162 11.98 2.37 2.96
N LEU A 163 11.08 2.76 2.04
CA LEU A 163 11.46 3.13 0.67
C LEU A 163 12.44 4.31 0.66
N GLN A 164 12.19 5.36 1.45
CA GLN A 164 13.03 6.55 1.54
C GLN A 164 14.44 6.18 2.04
N ARG A 165 14.55 5.39 3.11
CA ARG A 165 15.83 4.89 3.62
C ARG A 165 16.59 4.09 2.55
N CYS A 166 15.95 3.10 1.95
CA CYS A 166 16.54 2.27 0.90
C CYS A 166 16.99 3.11 -0.31
N SER A 167 16.21 4.13 -0.67
CA SER A 167 16.54 5.05 -1.76
C SER A 167 17.76 5.90 -1.42
N LEU A 168 17.78 6.54 -0.24
CA LEU A 168 18.92 7.35 0.21
C LEU A 168 20.19 6.53 0.32
N HIS A 169 20.11 5.26 0.75
CA HIS A 169 21.24 4.35 0.76
C HIS A 169 21.80 4.11 -0.66
N LYS A 170 20.94 3.77 -1.62
CA LYS A 170 21.36 3.58 -3.03
C LYS A 170 21.91 4.86 -3.63
N LEU A 171 21.30 6.01 -3.38
CA LEU A 171 21.79 7.31 -3.83
C LEU A 171 23.15 7.65 -3.20
N SER A 172 23.39 7.27 -1.95
CA SER A 172 24.69 7.43 -1.27
C SER A 172 25.81 6.70 -1.99
N THR A 173 25.49 5.59 -2.64
CA THR A 173 26.43 4.84 -3.48
C THR A 173 26.54 5.44 -4.89
N ALA A 174 25.40 5.71 -5.55
CA ALA A 174 25.34 6.12 -6.94
C ALA A 174 25.87 7.56 -7.18
N TYR A 175 25.59 8.48 -6.25
CA TYR A 175 26.01 9.89 -6.31
C TYR A 175 27.14 10.20 -5.32
N ASN A 176 27.89 9.18 -4.89
CA ASN A 176 28.97 9.33 -3.91
C ASN A 176 30.00 10.38 -4.34
N SER A 177 29.99 11.56 -3.70
CA SER A 177 30.91 12.65 -4.01
C SER A 177 31.24 13.48 -2.78
N LYS A 178 32.53 13.88 -2.67
CA LYS A 178 32.99 14.81 -1.64
C LYS A 178 32.76 16.27 -2.01
N GLN A 179 32.43 16.58 -3.26
CA GLN A 179 32.34 17.95 -3.77
C GLN A 179 30.95 18.29 -4.31
N LEU A 180 30.31 17.36 -5.02
CA LEU A 180 29.02 17.59 -5.66
C LEU A 180 27.88 17.28 -4.68
N SER A 181 26.81 18.06 -4.80
CA SER A 181 25.57 17.89 -4.06
C SER A 181 24.40 17.72 -5.02
N VAL A 182 23.40 16.94 -4.60
CA VAL A 182 22.11 16.85 -5.30
C VAL A 182 21.16 17.88 -4.70
N PRO A 183 20.47 18.70 -5.51
CA PRO A 183 19.53 19.69 -4.97
C PRO A 183 18.47 19.06 -4.07
N THR A 184 18.23 19.65 -2.89
CA THR A 184 17.24 19.17 -1.91
C THR A 184 15.85 19.04 -2.53
N ALA A 185 15.46 19.98 -3.39
CA ALA A 185 14.19 19.94 -4.13
C ALA A 185 14.06 18.70 -5.04
N ALA A 186 15.15 18.23 -5.63
CA ALA A 186 15.13 17.01 -6.44
C ALA A 186 14.89 15.77 -5.56
N VAL A 187 15.59 15.68 -4.42
CA VAL A 187 15.43 14.58 -3.46
C VAL A 187 14.01 14.58 -2.87
N GLN A 188 13.48 15.77 -2.54
CA GLN A 188 12.11 15.95 -2.08
C GLN A 188 11.12 15.35 -3.07
N HIS A 189 11.21 15.76 -4.33
CA HIS A 189 10.30 15.31 -5.39
C HIS A 189 10.44 13.81 -5.69
N TRP A 190 11.67 13.29 -5.76
CA TRP A 190 11.93 11.88 -6.07
C TRP A 190 11.37 10.93 -5.00
N LEU A 191 11.43 11.33 -3.72
CA LEU A 191 11.17 10.46 -2.58
C LEU A 191 9.92 10.86 -1.78
N LEU A 192 9.08 11.74 -2.35
CA LEU A 192 7.82 12.21 -1.76
C LEU A 192 7.99 12.73 -0.32
N PHE A 193 9.07 13.46 -0.06
CA PHE A 193 9.16 14.22 1.18
C PHE A 193 8.21 15.41 1.12
N THR A 194 7.69 15.78 2.28
CA THR A 194 6.73 16.89 2.46
C THR A 194 7.33 18.20 2.01
N ASP A 195 8.50 18.51 2.52
CA ASP A 195 9.22 19.76 2.30
C ASP A 195 10.73 19.54 2.40
N SER A 196 11.48 20.59 2.11
CA SER A 196 12.95 20.56 2.15
C SER A 196 13.49 20.38 3.58
N THR A 197 12.76 20.81 4.61
CA THR A 197 13.14 20.62 6.02
C THR A 197 13.11 19.13 6.38
N GLU A 198 12.09 18.40 5.92
CA GLU A 198 12.00 16.96 6.14
C GLU A 198 13.12 16.19 5.42
N VAL A 199 13.48 16.59 4.20
CA VAL A 199 14.65 16.03 3.50
C VAL A 199 15.90 16.24 4.34
N GLU A 200 16.13 17.46 4.85
CA GLU A 200 17.28 17.78 5.68
C GLU A 200 17.35 16.91 6.93
N MET A 201 16.25 16.83 7.69
CA MET A 201 16.18 16.04 8.91
C MET A 201 16.45 14.56 8.63
N CYS A 202 15.81 14.00 7.61
CA CYS A 202 15.97 12.60 7.22
C CYS A 202 17.40 12.29 6.74
N CYS A 203 17.97 13.15 5.88
CA CYS A 203 19.35 12.99 5.42
C CYS A 203 20.37 13.07 6.57
N LYS A 204 20.23 14.07 7.45
CA LYS A 204 21.11 14.24 8.64
C LYS A 204 20.98 13.05 9.59
N HIS A 205 19.77 12.53 9.79
CA HIS A 205 19.49 11.32 10.59
C HIS A 205 20.31 10.12 10.09
N TYR A 206 20.34 9.91 8.77
CA TYR A 206 21.14 8.84 8.14
C TYR A 206 22.61 9.23 7.89
N GLY A 207 23.12 10.33 8.46
CA GLY A 207 24.54 10.71 8.42
C GLY A 207 24.98 11.45 7.15
N LEU A 208 24.05 11.87 6.30
CA LEU A 208 24.34 12.65 5.10
C LEU A 208 24.38 14.15 5.42
N ALA A 209 25.38 14.84 4.89
CA ALA A 209 25.50 16.28 5.03
C ALA A 209 24.53 17.00 4.07
N VAL A 210 23.90 18.07 4.55
CA VAL A 210 23.03 18.93 3.74
C VAL A 210 23.48 20.38 3.92
N ASP A 211 23.89 21.01 2.82
CA ASP A 211 24.36 22.39 2.75
C ASP A 211 23.57 23.20 1.70
N GLN A 212 24.09 23.36 0.48
CA GLN A 212 23.38 23.86 -0.70
C GLN A 212 22.57 22.74 -1.38
N GLY A 213 22.83 21.48 -1.00
CA GLY A 213 22.08 20.30 -1.38
C GLY A 213 22.49 19.09 -0.55
N VAL A 214 21.96 17.92 -0.88
CA VAL A 214 22.32 16.67 -0.22
C VAL A 214 23.64 16.17 -0.78
N ARG A 215 24.65 16.05 0.08
CA ARG A 215 25.95 15.46 -0.27
C ARG A 215 25.93 13.97 0.02
N PHE A 216 25.76 13.18 -1.02
CA PHE A 216 25.74 11.73 -0.93
C PHE A 216 27.15 11.18 -0.70
N ASN A 217 27.33 10.42 0.39
CA ASN A 217 28.58 9.77 0.73
C ASN A 217 28.34 8.38 1.33
N LYS A 218 28.75 7.33 0.61
CA LYS A 218 28.51 5.94 1.01
C LYS A 218 29.16 5.56 2.35
N THR A 219 30.28 6.18 2.74
CA THR A 219 30.97 5.83 4.00
C THR A 219 30.37 6.52 5.21
N MET A 220 29.53 7.53 5.00
CA MET A 220 28.88 8.29 6.07
C MET A 220 27.43 7.84 6.31
N PHE A 221 26.87 7.04 5.41
CA PHE A 221 25.50 6.57 5.52
C PHE A 221 25.37 5.61 6.71
N LYS A 222 24.47 5.93 7.64
CA LYS A 222 24.23 5.14 8.85
C LYS A 222 23.17 4.08 8.57
N GLU A 223 23.60 2.83 8.46
CA GLU A 223 22.70 1.69 8.26
C GLU A 223 22.15 1.11 9.57
N ASP A 224 22.76 1.39 10.73
CA ASP A 224 22.38 0.79 12.01
C ASP A 224 21.50 1.68 12.89
N VAL A 225 21.00 2.80 12.35
CA VAL A 225 20.07 3.68 13.06
C VAL A 225 18.62 3.24 12.87
N GLU A 226 17.77 3.59 13.83
CA GLU A 226 16.32 3.40 13.70
C GLU A 226 15.78 4.08 12.44
N MET A 227 14.66 3.57 11.92
CA MET A 227 13.99 4.17 10.77
C MET A 227 13.50 5.57 11.14
N TYR A 228 13.86 6.56 10.32
CA TYR A 228 13.33 7.91 10.43
C TYR A 228 11.80 7.87 10.34
N LYS A 229 11.11 8.51 11.30
CA LYS A 229 9.65 8.57 11.36
C LYS A 229 9.18 9.95 10.87
N PRO A 230 8.70 10.07 9.62
CA PRO A 230 8.19 11.34 9.11
C PRO A 230 6.90 11.74 9.82
N GLN A 231 6.57 13.04 9.79
CA GLN A 231 5.25 13.50 10.25
C GLN A 231 4.22 13.15 9.18
N LEU A 232 3.52 12.02 9.36
CA LEU A 232 2.51 11.49 8.42
C LEU A 232 1.18 12.27 8.49
N ASN A 233 1.21 13.59 8.22
CA ASN A 233 0.02 14.46 8.34
C ASN A 233 -0.47 15.08 7.02
N ASN A 234 0.10 14.70 5.87
CA ASN A 234 -0.11 15.47 4.63
C ASN A 234 -1.12 14.88 3.65
N LEU A 235 -1.60 13.66 3.86
CA LEU A 235 -2.69 13.15 3.04
C LEU A 235 -4.01 13.75 3.52
N LYS A 236 -4.66 14.52 2.65
CA LYS A 236 -6.08 14.84 2.78
C LYS A 236 -6.88 13.57 2.54
N LEU A 237 -7.15 12.84 3.62
CA LEU A 237 -7.95 11.63 3.57
C LEU A 237 -9.42 11.96 3.78
N PRO A 238 -10.33 11.33 3.00
CA PRO A 238 -11.73 11.17 3.36
C PRO A 238 -11.95 10.75 4.80
N GLU A 239 -13.10 11.11 5.35
CA GLU A 239 -13.57 10.59 6.63
C GLU A 239 -13.74 9.08 6.59
N PHE A 240 -13.73 8.43 7.75
CA PHE A 240 -13.71 6.98 7.81
C PHE A 240 -14.99 6.36 7.21
N GLU A 241 -16.14 6.99 7.37
CA GLU A 241 -17.43 6.57 6.82
C GLU A 241 -17.40 6.56 5.28
N GLU A 242 -16.75 7.55 4.67
CA GLU A 242 -16.52 7.61 3.22
C GLU A 242 -15.54 6.51 2.79
N MET A 243 -14.54 6.20 3.63
CA MET A 243 -13.62 5.09 3.37
C MET A 243 -14.30 3.73 3.42
N LEU A 244 -15.35 3.53 4.21
CA LEU A 244 -16.10 2.27 4.27
C LEU A 244 -16.94 2.02 3.01
N THR A 245 -17.36 3.08 2.33
CA THR A 245 -18.28 3.02 1.18
C THR A 245 -17.59 3.32 -0.16
N TYR A 246 -16.32 3.73 -0.12
CA TYR A 246 -15.51 4.00 -1.29
C TYR A 246 -15.49 2.83 -2.29
N THR A 247 -15.76 3.11 -3.56
CA THR A 247 -15.57 2.19 -4.68
C THR A 247 -14.41 2.66 -5.56
N SER A 248 -13.75 1.72 -6.25
CA SER A 248 -12.57 1.95 -7.08
C SER A 248 -12.79 2.96 -8.23
N ASP A 249 -14.04 3.24 -8.58
CA ASP A 249 -14.44 4.15 -9.65
C ASP A 249 -14.47 5.62 -9.22
N ILE A 250 -14.45 5.88 -7.91
CA ILE A 250 -14.44 7.23 -7.39
C ILE A 250 -12.98 7.73 -7.44
N LYS A 251 -12.67 8.53 -8.46
CA LYS A 251 -11.49 9.40 -8.43
C LYS A 251 -11.73 10.46 -7.36
N ILE A 252 -11.33 10.17 -6.13
CA ILE A 252 -11.15 11.23 -5.14
C ILE A 252 -9.88 11.96 -5.56
N ASN A 253 -10.05 13.14 -6.15
CA ASN A 253 -8.97 14.06 -6.42
C ASN A 253 -8.41 14.51 -5.06
N CYS A 254 -7.42 13.79 -4.54
CA CYS A 254 -6.57 14.21 -3.42
C CYS A 254 -5.33 14.91 -3.97
#